data_AF-G3XW06-F1
#
_entry.id   AF-G3XW06-F1
#
_cell.length_a   1.000
_cell.length_b   1.000
_cell.length_c   1.000
_cell.angle_alpha   90.00
_cell.angle_beta   90.00
_cell.angle_gamma   90.00
#
_symmetry.space_group_name_H-M   'P 1'
#
loop_
_entity.id
_entity.type
_entity.pdbx_description
1 polymer ?
#
loop_
_entity_poly.entity_id
_entity_poly.type
_entity_poly.pdbx_seq_one_letter_code
_entity_poly.pdbx_strand_id
1 'polypeptide(L)'
;MSTNNLPILTKPNGSASNQVTPVPVEPTRSLTIQTKRRMSIIPPPIDPLEQLVCVICMEESIPPHMLSDILNEAYTSNQSLPRVLILLDTYLFFDLDSLTSESATIPPVDDMFCSPYVEMDVETITELITTTCQESILSTRLFFIADDLTAATETLRKVEVGKTLDWQSSRVAWRDANVVAAKWTRGYVSGMNSNACY
;
A
#
# COMPACT_ATOMS: atom_id res chain seq x y z
N MET A 1 61.85 20.19 -15.66
CA MET A 1 61.14 20.64 -16.87
C MET A 1 59.84 21.34 -16.41
N SER A 2 59.94 22.50 -15.77
CA SER A 2 59.81 23.87 -16.34
C SER A 2 58.52 24.14 -17.12
N THR A 3 57.49 24.56 -16.38
CA THR A 3 56.74 25.83 -16.53
C THR A 3 56.62 26.45 -17.94
N ASN A 4 55.40 26.79 -18.39
CA ASN A 4 54.88 28.15 -18.24
C ASN A 4 53.53 28.38 -18.95
N ASN A 5 52.78 29.27 -18.31
CA ASN A 5 51.56 29.90 -18.77
C ASN A 5 51.83 31.00 -19.81
N LEU A 6 50.88 31.17 -20.75
CA LEU A 6 50.36 32.43 -21.34
C LEU A 6 51.32 33.30 -22.20
N PRO A 7 50.84 34.04 -23.23
CA PRO A 7 49.81 35.07 -23.07
C PRO A 7 48.76 35.23 -24.20
N ILE A 8 47.75 36.01 -23.82
CA ILE A 8 46.65 36.58 -24.60
C ILE A 8 47.17 37.69 -25.54
N LEU A 9 46.36 37.96 -26.59
CA LEU A 9 46.02 39.27 -27.17
C LEU A 9 46.42 39.42 -28.65
N THR A 10 45.44 39.42 -29.56
CA THR A 10 45.13 40.54 -30.50
C THR A 10 44.10 40.12 -31.57
N LYS A 11 43.03 40.91 -31.70
CA LYS A 11 42.31 41.19 -32.96
C LYS A 11 43.04 42.38 -33.62
N PRO A 12 43.06 42.59 -34.96
CA PRO A 12 41.86 43.06 -35.70
C PRO A 12 41.84 42.81 -37.24
N ASN A 13 40.84 43.42 -37.88
CA ASN A 13 40.65 43.67 -39.34
C ASN A 13 40.19 42.46 -40.16
N GLY A 14 39.20 42.54 -41.05
CA GLY A 14 38.53 43.67 -41.67
C GLY A 14 38.32 43.33 -43.16
N SER A 15 37.09 43.54 -43.63
CA SER A 15 36.67 43.69 -45.04
C SER A 15 36.29 42.48 -45.91
N ALA A 16 35.19 42.75 -46.65
CA ALA A 16 34.69 42.19 -47.92
C ALA A 16 34.16 40.75 -47.88
N SER A 17 32.84 40.56 -47.76
CA SER A 17 31.85 40.65 -48.86
C SER A 17 32.09 39.64 -49.96
N ASN A 18 31.28 38.58 -50.00
CA ASN A 18 30.58 38.18 -51.22
C ASN A 18 29.29 37.43 -50.85
N GLN A 19 28.19 37.97 -51.38
CA GLN A 19 26.82 37.49 -51.22
C GLN A 19 26.64 36.11 -51.85
N VAL A 20 25.94 35.22 -51.16
CA VAL A 20 25.22 34.11 -51.77
C VAL A 20 23.80 34.13 -51.21
N THR A 21 22.86 34.06 -52.15
CA THR A 21 21.40 34.19 -52.08
C THR A 21 20.75 33.40 -50.93
N PRO A 22 19.78 33.96 -50.18
CA PRO A 22 19.07 33.21 -49.16
C PRO A 22 18.07 32.22 -49.78
N VAL A 23 18.26 30.94 -49.47
CA VAL A 23 17.27 29.88 -49.68
C VAL A 23 16.05 30.14 -48.77
N PRO A 24 14.80 29.93 -49.23
CA PRO A 24 13.63 30.09 -48.38
C PRO A 24 13.65 29.03 -47.27
N VAL A 25 13.79 29.45 -46.02
CA VAL A 25 13.62 28.57 -44.85
C VAL A 25 12.13 28.51 -44.55
N GLU A 26 11.52 27.34 -44.78
CA GLU A 26 10.17 27.03 -44.30
C GLU A 26 10.06 27.33 -42.79
N PRO A 27 8.97 27.95 -42.32
CA PRO A 27 8.80 28.17 -40.89
C PRO A 27 8.70 26.83 -40.18
N THR A 28 9.70 26.54 -39.36
CA THR A 28 9.70 25.45 -38.39
C THR A 28 8.36 25.43 -37.66
N ARG A 29 7.57 24.38 -37.93
CA ARG A 29 6.35 24.07 -37.16
C ARG A 29 6.75 24.02 -35.69
N SER A 30 6.35 25.04 -34.93
CA SER A 30 6.37 24.96 -33.47
C SER A 30 5.51 23.77 -33.09
N LEU A 31 6.16 22.69 -32.64
CA LEU A 31 5.50 21.63 -31.91
C LEU A 31 4.95 22.26 -30.63
N THR A 32 3.69 22.67 -30.67
CA THR A 32 2.96 22.99 -29.45
C THR A 32 2.90 21.70 -28.67
N ILE A 33 3.74 21.58 -27.63
CA ILE A 33 3.54 20.56 -26.60
C ILE A 33 2.20 20.92 -25.98
N GLN A 34 1.14 20.27 -26.47
CA GLN A 34 -0.09 20.21 -25.71
C GLN A 34 0.25 19.42 -24.46
N THR A 35 0.52 20.14 -23.38
CA THR A 35 0.39 19.63 -22.02
C THR A 35 -1.07 19.19 -21.90
N LYS A 36 -1.31 17.94 -22.31
CA LYS A 36 -2.53 17.21 -22.01
C LYS A 36 -2.63 17.28 -20.50
N ARG A 37 -3.50 18.16 -19.99
CA ARG A 37 -3.89 18.20 -18.59
C ARG A 37 -4.12 16.75 -18.21
N ARG A 38 -3.23 16.18 -17.39
CA ARG A 38 -3.57 14.97 -16.64
C ARG A 38 -4.79 15.42 -15.85
N MET A 39 -5.97 14.99 -16.28
CA MET A 39 -7.12 15.06 -15.40
C MET A 39 -6.67 14.31 -14.16
N SER A 40 -6.74 14.98 -13.02
CA SER A 40 -6.62 14.33 -11.73
C SER A 40 -7.69 13.26 -11.75
N ILE A 41 -7.30 12.02 -12.02
CA ILE A 41 -8.15 10.86 -11.75
C ILE A 41 -8.02 10.75 -10.25
N ILE A 42 -8.82 11.54 -9.53
CA ILE A 42 -9.08 11.26 -8.14
C ILE A 42 -9.75 9.88 -8.20
N PRO A 43 -9.11 8.82 -7.68
CA PRO A 43 -9.75 7.52 -7.65
C PRO A 43 -11.10 7.68 -6.94
N PRO A 44 -12.16 7.01 -7.41
CA PRO A 44 -13.45 7.08 -6.74
C PRO A 44 -13.25 6.72 -5.25
N PRO A 45 -14.03 7.32 -4.33
CA PRO A 45 -13.97 6.94 -2.93
C PRO A 45 -14.19 5.43 -2.83
N ILE A 46 -13.27 4.72 -2.20
CA ILE A 46 -13.39 3.29 -1.96
C ILE A 46 -14.66 3.06 -1.14
N ASP A 47 -15.58 2.25 -1.67
CA ASP A 47 -16.77 1.88 -0.93
C ASP A 47 -16.32 1.12 0.33
N PRO A 48 -16.69 1.56 1.55
CA PRO A 48 -16.39 0.82 2.77
C PRO A 48 -16.80 -0.66 2.68
N LEU A 49 -17.84 -0.98 1.90
CA LEU A 49 -18.32 -2.33 1.66
C LEU A 49 -17.35 -3.22 0.87
N GLU A 50 -16.39 -2.63 0.16
CA GLU A 50 -15.41 -3.32 -0.67
C GLU A 50 -14.03 -3.44 0.01
N GLN A 51 -13.85 -2.87 1.20
CA GLN A 51 -12.57 -2.90 1.90
C GLN A 51 -12.11 -4.33 2.27
N LEU A 52 -10.81 -4.56 2.15
CA LEU A 52 -10.15 -5.76 2.65
C LEU A 52 -9.51 -5.49 4.01
N VAL A 53 -9.47 -6.49 4.88
CA VAL A 53 -8.83 -6.44 6.19
C VAL A 53 -7.61 -7.34 6.19
N CYS A 54 -6.46 -6.76 6.50
CA CYS A 54 -5.18 -7.46 6.45
C CYS A 54 -5.05 -8.49 7.57
N VAL A 55 -4.45 -9.63 7.25
CA VAL A 55 -3.81 -10.55 8.17
C VAL A 55 -2.31 -10.44 7.91
N ILE A 56 -1.54 -10.08 8.93
CA ILE A 56 -0.10 -9.81 8.84
C ILE A 56 0.61 -10.84 9.71
N CYS A 57 1.49 -11.63 9.11
CA CYS A 57 2.27 -12.63 9.84
C CYS A 57 3.59 -12.02 10.33
N MET A 58 3.84 -12.02 11.63
CA MET A 58 5.06 -11.41 12.22
C MET A 58 6.09 -12.46 12.63
N GLU A 59 5.72 -13.74 12.61
CA GLU A 59 6.55 -14.84 13.07
C GLU A 59 6.92 -15.78 11.94
N GLU A 60 8.21 -16.09 11.82
CA GLU A 60 8.71 -17.12 10.91
C GLU A 60 8.23 -18.53 11.34
N SER A 61 7.94 -18.71 12.62
CA SER A 61 7.48 -19.98 13.18
C SER A 61 6.05 -20.37 12.77
N ILE A 62 5.28 -19.44 12.17
CA ILE A 62 3.92 -19.71 11.69
C ILE A 62 4.01 -20.22 10.25
N PRO A 63 3.76 -21.52 10.01
CA PRO A 63 3.89 -22.09 8.68
C PRO A 63 2.68 -21.75 7.78
N PRO A 64 2.83 -21.78 6.45
CA PRO A 64 1.74 -21.48 5.50
C PRO A 64 0.48 -22.34 5.68
N HIS A 65 0.61 -23.60 6.10
CA HIS A 65 -0.55 -24.45 6.38
C HIS A 65 -1.39 -23.93 7.55
N MET A 66 -0.78 -23.34 8.58
CA MET A 66 -1.51 -22.73 9.70
C MET A 66 -2.25 -21.46 9.26
N LEU A 67 -1.66 -20.67 8.36
CA LEU A 67 -2.34 -19.52 7.74
C LEU A 67 -3.53 -19.97 6.88
N SER A 68 -3.38 -21.12 6.21
CA SER A 68 -4.49 -21.76 5.48
C SER A 68 -5.62 -22.18 6.42
N ASP A 69 -5.29 -22.78 7.57
CA ASP A 69 -6.25 -23.19 8.59
C ASP A 69 -7.00 -21.98 9.18
N ILE A 70 -6.27 -20.90 9.53
CA ILE A 70 -6.85 -19.62 9.96
C ILE A 70 -7.92 -19.13 8.99
N LEU A 71 -7.56 -19.00 7.71
CA LEU A 71 -8.44 -18.46 6.69
C LEU A 71 -9.62 -19.41 6.42
N ASN A 72 -9.38 -20.71 6.39
CA ASN A 72 -10.42 -21.71 6.18
C ASN A 72 -11.44 -21.71 7.33
N GLU A 73 -10.99 -21.70 8.58
CA GLU A 73 -11.87 -21.59 9.76
C GLU A 73 -12.62 -20.26 9.78
N ALA A 74 -11.94 -19.15 9.48
CA ALA A 74 -12.55 -17.83 9.44
C ALA A 74 -13.69 -17.74 8.41
N TYR A 75 -13.51 -18.32 7.22
CA TYR A 75 -14.54 -18.30 6.17
C TYR A 75 -15.65 -19.33 6.39
N THR A 76 -15.36 -20.47 7.03
CA THR A 76 -16.37 -21.50 7.31
C THR A 76 -17.26 -21.16 8.51
N SER A 77 -16.76 -20.35 9.47
CA SER A 77 -17.51 -19.87 10.63
C SER A 77 -18.83 -19.17 10.25
N ASN A 78 -18.84 -18.39 9.17
CA ASN A 78 -20.07 -17.84 8.62
C ASN A 78 -20.01 -17.66 7.10
N GLN A 79 -20.53 -18.65 6.38
CA GLN A 79 -20.53 -18.70 4.92
C GLN A 79 -21.46 -17.68 4.25
N SER A 80 -22.33 -16.99 5.00
CA SER A 80 -23.19 -15.93 4.46
C SER A 80 -22.45 -14.58 4.32
N LEU A 81 -21.28 -14.46 4.94
CA LEU A 81 -20.44 -13.27 4.87
C LEU A 81 -19.46 -13.36 3.69
N PRO A 82 -19.10 -12.22 3.08
CA PRO A 82 -18.09 -12.16 2.05
C PRO A 82 -16.73 -12.47 2.68
N ARG A 83 -15.82 -12.96 1.85
CA ARG A 83 -14.42 -13.12 2.22
C ARG A 83 -13.77 -11.76 2.09
N VAL A 84 -13.30 -11.21 3.21
CA VAL A 84 -12.67 -9.87 3.22
C VAL A 84 -11.28 -9.88 3.83
N LEU A 85 -10.79 -11.05 4.27
CA LEU A 85 -9.43 -11.19 4.78
C LEU A 85 -8.43 -11.30 3.64
N ILE A 86 -7.32 -10.57 3.73
CA ILE A 86 -6.17 -10.70 2.84
C ILE A 86 -4.91 -10.91 3.67
N LEU A 87 -4.18 -11.98 3.39
CA LEU A 87 -2.84 -12.22 3.90
C LEU A 87 -1.87 -11.34 3.11
N LEU A 88 -1.16 -10.43 3.79
CA LEU A 88 -0.20 -9.55 3.12
C LEU A 88 1.17 -10.22 2.99
N ASP A 89 1.68 -10.25 1.77
CA ASP A 89 2.98 -10.78 1.39
C ASP A 89 3.94 -9.71 0.80
N THR A 90 3.48 -8.45 0.72
CA THR A 90 4.24 -7.32 0.17
C THR A 90 3.95 -6.04 0.93
N TYR A 91 4.97 -5.19 1.11
CA TYR A 91 4.80 -3.80 1.57
C TYR A 91 4.96 -2.78 0.43
N LEU A 92 5.09 -3.23 -0.83
CA LEU A 92 5.31 -2.35 -1.96
C LEU A 92 4.02 -1.64 -2.35
N PHE A 93 4.05 -0.30 -2.36
CA PHE A 93 2.89 0.53 -2.67
C PHE A 93 2.15 0.13 -3.96
N PHE A 94 2.88 -0.12 -5.05
CA PHE A 94 2.25 -0.46 -6.34
C PHE A 94 1.47 -1.78 -6.29
N ASP A 95 1.94 -2.77 -5.52
CA ASP A 95 1.23 -4.03 -5.36
C ASP A 95 -0.03 -3.82 -4.52
N LEU A 96 0.09 -3.06 -3.42
CA LEU A 96 -1.01 -2.73 -2.52
C LEU A 96 -2.11 -1.89 -3.21
N ASP A 97 -1.73 -0.94 -4.05
CA ASP A 97 -2.64 -0.09 -4.84
C ASP A 97 -3.37 -0.87 -5.95
N SER A 98 -2.80 -2.00 -6.39
CA SER A 98 -3.42 -2.88 -7.40
C SER A 98 -4.48 -3.82 -6.84
N LEU A 99 -4.61 -3.90 -5.51
CA LEU A 99 -5.55 -4.81 -4.85
C LEU A 99 -7.00 -4.40 -5.10
N THR A 100 -7.87 -5.41 -5.21
CA THR A 100 -9.31 -5.26 -5.40
C THR A 100 -10.05 -6.09 -4.36
N SER A 101 -11.38 -5.97 -4.28
CA SER A 101 -12.19 -6.77 -3.34
C SER A 101 -12.10 -8.28 -3.62
N GLU A 102 -11.74 -8.66 -4.85
CA GLU A 102 -11.50 -10.05 -5.25
C GLU A 102 -10.12 -10.58 -4.81
N SER A 103 -9.24 -9.70 -4.31
CA SER A 103 -7.90 -10.07 -3.82
C SER A 103 -7.91 -10.70 -2.41
N ALA A 104 -9.08 -10.95 -1.82
CA ALA A 104 -9.19 -11.71 -0.58
C ALA A 104 -8.50 -13.09 -0.73
N THR A 105 -7.69 -13.47 0.25
CA THR A 105 -6.85 -14.68 0.13
C THR A 105 -7.71 -15.94 0.12
N ILE A 106 -7.47 -16.82 -0.84
CA ILE A 106 -8.19 -18.09 -0.95
C ILE A 106 -7.26 -19.22 -0.48
N PRO A 107 -7.63 -20.00 0.55
CA PRO A 107 -6.87 -21.17 0.97
C PRO A 107 -6.80 -22.23 -0.13
N PRO A 108 -5.71 -23.03 -0.21
CA PRO A 108 -4.53 -23.00 0.67
C PRO A 108 -3.56 -21.86 0.34
N VAL A 109 -2.87 -21.36 1.36
CA VAL A 109 -1.72 -20.45 1.24
C VAL A 109 -0.54 -21.24 0.64
N ASP A 110 0.15 -20.64 -0.32
CA ASP A 110 1.29 -21.24 -1.00
C ASP A 110 2.44 -21.50 -0.01
N ASP A 111 3.12 -22.65 -0.15
CA ASP A 111 4.31 -22.99 0.63
C ASP A 111 5.47 -22.00 0.41
N MET A 112 5.44 -21.24 -0.69
CA MET A 112 6.38 -20.16 -0.98
C MET A 112 6.06 -18.84 -0.28
N PHE A 113 4.96 -18.76 0.49
CA PHE A 113 4.59 -17.56 1.23
C PHE A 113 5.72 -17.15 2.18
N CYS A 114 6.12 -15.88 2.08
CA CYS A 114 7.08 -15.26 2.99
C CYS A 114 6.50 -13.91 3.41
N SER A 115 6.33 -13.73 4.71
CA SER A 115 5.87 -12.45 5.22
C SER A 115 7.03 -11.45 5.26
N PRO A 116 6.88 -10.26 4.66
CA PRO A 116 7.91 -9.24 4.74
C PRO A 116 7.85 -8.46 6.07
N TYR A 117 6.96 -8.85 6.98
CA TYR A 117 6.70 -8.19 8.27
C TYR A 117 7.28 -8.93 9.47
N VAL A 118 8.06 -9.98 9.22
CA VAL A 118 8.72 -10.76 10.28
C VAL A 118 9.60 -9.85 11.12
N GLU A 119 9.57 -10.05 12.45
CA GLU A 119 10.32 -9.27 13.46
C GLU A 119 10.00 -7.76 13.54
N MET A 120 9.06 -7.25 12.75
CA MET A 120 8.57 -5.88 12.96
C MET A 120 7.81 -5.80 14.29
N ASP A 121 7.66 -4.60 14.84
CA ASP A 121 6.73 -4.38 15.96
C ASP A 121 5.38 -3.83 15.46
N VAL A 122 4.39 -3.86 16.35
CA VAL A 122 3.02 -3.41 16.03
C VAL A 122 2.97 -1.93 15.69
N GLU A 123 3.82 -1.11 16.30
CA GLU A 123 3.86 0.34 16.05
C GLU A 123 4.32 0.62 14.61
N THR A 124 5.39 -0.05 14.18
CA THR A 124 5.94 0.04 12.83
C THR A 124 4.95 -0.46 11.78
N ILE A 125 4.26 -1.58 12.05
CA ILE A 125 3.20 -2.08 11.16
C ILE A 125 2.04 -1.09 11.08
N THR A 126 1.63 -0.52 12.22
CA THR A 126 0.55 0.46 12.27
C THR A 126 0.91 1.71 11.45
N GLU A 127 2.13 2.23 11.61
CA GLU A 127 2.63 3.35 10.82
C GLU A 127 2.63 3.01 9.34
N LEU A 128 3.16 1.85 8.94
CA LEU A 128 3.20 1.44 7.54
C LEU A 128 1.79 1.32 6.94
N ILE A 129 0.86 0.64 7.60
CA ILE A 129 -0.51 0.46 7.12
C ILE A 129 -1.21 1.81 7.01
N THR A 130 -1.10 2.66 8.03
CA THR A 130 -1.78 3.96 8.06
C THR A 130 -1.16 4.99 7.13
N THR A 131 0.08 4.81 6.66
CA THR A 131 0.74 5.74 5.73
C THR A 131 0.72 5.25 4.28
N THR A 132 1.02 3.97 4.07
CA THR A 132 1.21 3.38 2.73
C THR A 132 -0.11 2.95 2.11
N CYS A 133 -1.08 2.52 2.93
CA CYS A 133 -2.31 1.92 2.42
C CYS A 133 -3.50 2.89 2.35
N GLN A 134 -3.30 4.20 2.59
CA GLN A 134 -4.39 5.18 2.68
C GLN A 134 -5.29 5.26 1.44
N GLU A 135 -4.69 5.09 0.26
CA GLU A 135 -5.39 5.16 -1.03
C GLU A 135 -5.78 3.77 -1.56
N SER A 136 -5.38 2.70 -0.88
CA SER A 136 -5.68 1.32 -1.26
C SER A 136 -7.01 0.84 -0.67
N ILE A 137 -7.51 -0.28 -1.19
CA ILE A 137 -8.73 -0.95 -0.67
C ILE A 137 -8.54 -1.55 0.74
N LEU A 138 -7.32 -1.55 1.27
CA LEU A 138 -7.02 -2.09 2.58
C LEU A 138 -7.57 -1.19 3.68
N SER A 139 -8.18 -1.80 4.69
CA SER A 139 -8.58 -1.14 5.91
C SER A 139 -7.34 -0.65 6.67
N THR A 140 -7.20 0.66 6.76
CA THR A 140 -6.14 1.31 7.55
C THR A 140 -6.46 1.42 9.04
N ARG A 141 -7.67 1.01 9.46
CA ARG A 141 -8.17 1.17 10.83
C ARG A 141 -8.41 -0.12 11.58
N LEU A 142 -8.44 -1.23 10.87
CA LEU A 142 -8.57 -2.57 11.42
C LEU A 142 -7.68 -3.50 10.61
N PHE A 143 -6.83 -4.24 11.29
CA PHE A 143 -6.06 -5.35 10.75
C PHE A 143 -5.79 -6.39 11.84
N PHE A 144 -5.37 -7.57 11.43
CA PHE A 144 -5.01 -8.68 12.31
C PHE A 144 -3.53 -9.00 12.19
N ILE A 145 -2.95 -9.40 13.30
CA ILE A 145 -1.58 -9.87 13.43
C ILE A 145 -1.62 -11.34 13.84
N ALA A 146 -0.89 -12.16 13.10
CA ALA A 146 -0.49 -13.50 13.49
C ALA A 146 0.92 -13.41 14.11
N ASP A 147 1.00 -13.46 15.43
CA ASP A 147 2.21 -13.42 16.25
C ASP A 147 2.47 -14.75 16.99
N ASP A 148 3.49 -14.78 17.85
CA ASP A 148 3.98 -15.93 18.61
C ASP A 148 2.89 -16.65 19.43
N LEU A 149 1.88 -15.93 19.90
CA LEU A 149 0.77 -16.50 20.67
C LEU A 149 -0.32 -17.10 19.78
N THR A 150 -0.30 -16.88 18.47
CA THR A 150 -1.39 -17.28 17.56
C THR A 150 -1.63 -18.78 17.59
N ALA A 151 -0.56 -19.57 17.42
CA ALA A 151 -0.64 -21.03 17.44
C ALA A 151 -1.09 -21.57 18.80
N ALA A 152 -0.61 -20.97 19.89
CA ALA A 152 -0.87 -21.44 21.24
C ALA A 152 -2.28 -21.10 21.74
N THR A 153 -2.90 -20.05 21.20
CA THR A 153 -4.18 -19.52 21.70
C THR A 153 -5.31 -19.62 20.69
N GLU A 154 -5.05 -20.04 19.45
CA GLU A 154 -6.01 -20.03 18.34
C GLU A 154 -6.64 -18.64 18.13
N THR A 155 -5.86 -17.58 18.41
CA THR A 155 -6.32 -16.19 18.31
C THR A 155 -5.37 -15.31 17.51
N LEU A 156 -5.94 -14.40 16.74
CA LEU A 156 -5.20 -13.31 16.11
C LEU A 156 -5.22 -12.09 17.03
N ARG A 157 -4.14 -11.30 17.01
CA ARG A 157 -4.11 -9.97 17.62
C ARG A 157 -4.84 -9.01 16.69
N LYS A 158 -6.04 -8.58 17.07
CA LYS A 158 -6.79 -7.53 16.40
C LYS A 158 -6.22 -6.17 16.79
N VAL A 159 -5.87 -5.34 15.82
CA VAL A 159 -5.42 -3.97 16.02
C VAL A 159 -6.46 -3.01 15.45
N GLU A 160 -6.88 -2.04 16.26
CA GLU A 160 -7.81 -0.98 15.86
C GLU A 160 -7.12 0.38 16.00
N VAL A 161 -7.11 1.16 14.91
CA VAL A 161 -6.51 2.48 14.87
C VAL A 161 -7.58 3.56 14.97
N GLY A 162 -7.45 4.40 15.98
CA GLY A 162 -8.28 5.55 16.24
C GLY A 162 -8.08 6.68 15.23
N LYS A 163 -8.91 7.72 15.34
CA LYS A 163 -8.82 8.91 14.47
C LYS A 163 -7.54 9.72 14.70
N THR A 164 -6.96 9.59 15.90
CA THR A 164 -5.75 10.28 16.33
C THR A 164 -4.48 9.44 16.12
N LEU A 165 -4.58 8.33 15.37
CA LEU A 165 -3.50 7.36 15.12
C LEU A 165 -3.01 6.61 16.38
N ASP A 166 -3.67 6.83 17.51
CA ASP A 166 -3.60 5.93 18.65
C ASP A 166 -4.19 4.57 18.26
N TRP A 167 -3.57 3.49 18.71
CA TRP A 167 -4.06 2.15 18.43
C TRP A 167 -4.30 1.37 19.72
N GLN A 168 -5.28 0.49 19.67
CA GLN A 168 -5.57 -0.49 20.71
C GLN A 168 -5.50 -1.89 20.12
N SER A 169 -5.19 -2.87 20.96
CA SER A 169 -5.19 -4.27 20.54
C SER A 169 -5.97 -5.16 21.50
N SER A 170 -6.53 -6.23 20.94
CA SER A 170 -7.24 -7.28 21.67
C SER A 170 -7.06 -8.61 20.94
N ARG A 171 -7.36 -9.73 21.60
CA ARG A 171 -7.33 -11.05 20.97
C ARG A 171 -8.70 -11.44 20.45
N VAL A 172 -8.74 -12.01 19.26
CA VAL A 172 -9.95 -12.53 18.62
C VAL A 172 -9.66 -13.94 18.14
N ALA A 173 -10.55 -14.88 18.43
CA ALA A 173 -10.43 -16.24 17.91
C ALA A 173 -10.30 -16.19 16.38
N TRP A 174 -9.34 -16.90 15.81
CA TRP A 174 -9.01 -16.78 14.39
C TRP A 174 -10.20 -17.12 13.46
N ARG A 175 -11.10 -17.99 13.94
CA ARG A 175 -12.33 -18.44 13.29
C ARG A 175 -13.38 -17.33 13.19
N ASP A 176 -13.27 -16.33 14.05
CA ASP A 176 -14.19 -15.18 14.08
C ASP A 176 -13.60 -13.97 13.32
N ALA A 177 -12.36 -14.05 12.82
CA ALA A 177 -11.67 -12.94 12.19
C ALA A 177 -12.43 -12.39 10.97
N ASN A 178 -12.94 -13.25 10.08
CA ASN A 178 -13.72 -12.80 8.92
C ASN A 178 -15.09 -12.21 9.33
N VAL A 179 -15.69 -12.72 10.42
CA VAL A 179 -16.94 -12.17 10.96
C VAL A 179 -16.72 -10.75 11.47
N VAL A 180 -15.64 -10.54 12.22
CA VAL A 180 -15.26 -9.21 12.73
C VAL A 180 -14.92 -8.27 11.58
N ALA A 181 -14.10 -8.71 10.63
CA ALA A 181 -13.73 -7.93 9.45
C ALA A 181 -14.94 -7.54 8.59
N ALA A 182 -15.80 -8.49 8.24
CA ALA A 182 -16.95 -8.21 7.40
C ALA A 182 -17.97 -7.28 8.08
N LYS A 183 -18.11 -7.35 9.41
CA LYS A 183 -18.94 -6.39 10.17
C LYS A 183 -18.32 -5.00 10.19
N TRP A 184 -16.99 -4.91 10.29
CA TRP A 184 -16.26 -3.65 10.22
C TRP A 184 -16.48 -2.94 8.89
N THR A 185 -16.25 -3.64 7.79
CA THR A 185 -16.36 -3.10 6.43
C THR A 185 -17.82 -2.81 6.05
N ARG A 186 -18.78 -3.64 6.50
CA ARG A 186 -20.20 -3.46 6.15
C ARG A 186 -20.99 -2.44 6.99
N GLY A 187 -20.43 -1.86 8.06
CA GLY A 187 -21.30 -1.14 8.99
C GLY A 187 -20.69 -0.26 10.08
N TYR A 188 -19.51 0.34 9.91
CA TYR A 188 -18.93 1.18 10.99
C TYR A 188 -18.33 2.55 10.57
N VAL A 189 -19.04 3.32 9.74
CA VAL A 189 -18.93 4.81 9.75
C VAL A 189 -19.88 5.43 10.80
N SER A 190 -20.73 4.64 11.46
CA SER A 190 -21.74 5.15 12.40
C SER A 190 -21.63 4.45 13.76
N GLY A 191 -20.75 4.93 14.65
CA GLY A 191 -20.90 4.61 16.09
C GLY A 191 -19.66 4.34 16.95
N MET A 192 -18.43 4.63 16.52
CA MET A 192 -17.31 4.74 17.48
C MET A 192 -17.39 6.10 18.23
N ASN A 193 -18.43 6.26 19.05
CA ASN A 193 -18.35 7.08 20.24
C ASN A 193 -17.73 6.19 21.32
N SER A 194 -16.41 6.29 21.46
CA SER A 194 -15.71 5.88 22.67
C SER A 194 -16.16 6.78 23.82
N ASN A 195 -17.33 6.49 24.38
CA ASN A 195 -17.77 6.92 25.70
C ASN A 195 -18.28 5.68 26.44
N ALA A 196 -17.34 4.92 26.97
CA ALA A 196 -17.59 4.02 28.08
C ALA A 196 -16.29 3.86 28.88
N CYS A 197 -15.90 4.93 29.57
CA CYS A 197 -15.30 4.77 30.89
C CYS A 197 -16.44 4.31 31.81
N TYR A 198 -16.28 3.17 32.48
CA TYR A 198 -16.67 2.96 33.87
C TYR A 198 -15.85 1.81 34.46
#